data_AF-A0A1H0XQQ4-F1
#
_entry.id   AF-A0A1H0XQQ4-F1
#
_cell.length_a   1.000
_cell.length_b   1.000
_cell.length_c   1.000
_cell.angle_alpha   90.00
_cell.angle_beta   90.00
_cell.angle_gamma   90.00
#
_symmetry.space_group_name_H-M   'P 1'
#
loop_
_entity.id
_entity.type
_entity.pdbx_description
1 polymer ?
#
loop_
_entity_poly.entity_id
_entity_poly.type
_entity_poly.pdbx_seq_one_letter_code
_entity_poly.pdbx_strand_id
1 'polypeptide(L)'
;MIEFRDVVKEFPDGTRAVRDFSLVIPSHKTTVFVGSSGCGKTTLLRMINRMVEPSSGAIEIDGESVATGSPVQLRRRIGYVMQNSGLLPHFTVADNIATVPVLTGTSRRDARRRALELMETVGLDTRMADRYPSQLSGGQQQRVGVARGLAADPNILLMDEPFGAVDPIVRTELQQELLRLQRELGKTVVFVTHDIDEAFLLGDQVVILAAGAEKLQVGSPSEIIREPADDFVASFIGVDRGKRALRIEQTPAGPVLVDSEGRTQGTLVDGAPAHDAARRSEGGS
;
A
#
# COMPACT_ATOMS: atom_id res chain seq x y z
N MET A 1 -5.71 4.45 -14.77
CA MET A 1 -4.46 3.81 -15.22
C MET A 1 -3.36 4.83 -15.05
N ILE A 2 -2.24 4.45 -14.41
CA ILE A 2 -1.09 5.34 -14.24
C ILE A 2 0.04 4.78 -15.10
N GLU A 3 0.65 5.61 -15.94
CA GLU A 3 1.69 5.18 -16.87
C GLU A 3 2.96 6.02 -16.67
N PHE A 4 4.09 5.34 -16.51
CA PHE A 4 5.42 5.92 -16.60
C PHE A 4 5.99 5.59 -17.97
N ARG A 5 6.54 6.60 -18.66
CA ARG A 5 7.22 6.46 -19.96
C ARG A 5 8.60 7.09 -19.92
N ASP A 6 9.62 6.24 -19.97
CA ASP A 6 11.04 6.55 -20.04
C ASP A 6 11.46 7.59 -18.98
N VAL A 7 10.95 7.40 -17.77
CA VAL A 7 11.08 8.37 -16.69
C VAL A 7 12.48 8.29 -16.09
N VAL A 8 13.11 9.45 -15.97
CA VAL A 8 14.44 9.61 -15.35
C VAL A 8 14.33 10.65 -14.25
N LYS A 9 15.04 10.42 -13.14
CA LYS A 9 15.21 11.41 -12.07
C LYS A 9 16.66 11.48 -11.60
N GLU A 10 17.25 12.64 -11.83
CA GLU A 10 18.54 13.07 -11.30
C GLU A 10 18.32 14.26 -10.36
N PHE A 11 18.91 14.20 -9.16
CA PHE A 11 18.91 15.29 -8.19
C PHE A 11 20.10 16.23 -8.41
N PRO A 12 20.05 17.50 -7.93
CA PRO A 12 21.12 18.47 -8.15
C PRO A 12 22.50 18.08 -7.61
N ASP A 13 22.55 17.15 -6.67
CA ASP A 13 23.78 16.58 -6.11
C ASP A 13 24.42 15.49 -7.00
N GLY A 14 23.83 15.21 -8.17
CA GLY A 14 24.25 14.15 -9.09
C GLY A 14 23.66 12.78 -8.78
N THR A 15 22.82 12.66 -7.74
CA THR A 15 22.19 11.38 -7.39
C THR A 15 21.14 11.00 -8.43
N ARG A 16 21.39 9.94 -9.19
CA ARG A 16 20.42 9.32 -10.11
C ARG A 16 19.49 8.35 -9.38
N ALA A 17 18.38 8.88 -8.88
CA ALA A 17 17.39 8.10 -8.14
C ALA A 17 16.51 7.22 -9.03
N VAL A 18 16.28 7.62 -10.29
CA VAL A 18 15.56 6.84 -11.30
C VAL A 18 16.33 6.96 -12.61
N ARG A 19 16.76 5.84 -13.20
CA ARG A 19 17.63 5.85 -14.39
C ARG A 19 16.85 5.79 -15.71
N ASP A 20 15.92 4.86 -15.79
CA ASP A 20 15.02 4.65 -16.93
C ASP A 20 13.87 3.78 -16.44
N PHE A 21 12.68 4.36 -16.31
CA PHE A 21 11.53 3.69 -15.72
C PHE A 21 10.28 3.84 -16.59
N SER A 22 9.82 2.71 -17.12
CA SER A 22 8.57 2.57 -17.86
C SER A 22 7.70 1.49 -17.21
N LEU A 23 6.46 1.82 -16.84
CA LEU A 23 5.55 0.90 -16.17
C LEU A 23 4.11 1.35 -16.34
N VAL A 24 3.21 0.40 -16.59
CA VAL A 24 1.76 0.60 -16.50
C VAL A 24 1.25 0.03 -15.19
N ILE A 25 0.69 0.91 -14.35
CA ILE A 25 -0.07 0.57 -13.15
C ILE A 25 -1.54 0.41 -13.55
N PRO A 26 -2.12 -0.79 -13.38
CA PRO A 26 -3.51 -1.05 -13.73
C PRO A 26 -4.47 -0.22 -12.86
N SER A 27 -5.57 0.25 -13.45
CA SER A 27 -6.67 0.83 -12.68
C SER A 27 -7.29 -0.20 -11.75
N HIS A 28 -7.84 0.26 -10.61
CA HIS A 28 -8.64 -0.56 -9.70
C HIS A 28 -7.90 -1.77 -9.12
N LYS A 29 -6.56 -1.73 -9.12
CA LYS A 29 -5.68 -2.74 -8.54
C LYS A 29 -4.69 -2.11 -7.57
N THR A 30 -4.13 -2.93 -6.70
CA THR A 30 -3.01 -2.57 -5.85
C THR A 30 -1.70 -2.93 -6.53
N THR A 31 -0.91 -1.90 -6.84
CA THR A 31 0.47 -2.08 -7.28
C THR A 31 1.42 -1.77 -6.13
N VAL A 32 2.35 -2.68 -5.86
CA VAL A 32 3.32 -2.58 -4.78
C VAL A 32 4.73 -2.43 -5.33
N PHE A 33 5.40 -1.35 -4.96
CA PHE A 33 6.84 -1.21 -5.14
C PHE A 33 7.56 -1.77 -3.92
N VAL A 34 8.40 -2.78 -4.13
CA VAL A 34 9.23 -3.41 -3.08
C VAL A 34 10.70 -3.36 -3.48
N GLY A 35 11.59 -3.20 -2.51
CA GLY A 35 13.03 -3.11 -2.76
C GLY A 35 13.77 -2.52 -1.56
N SER A 36 15.10 -2.51 -1.62
CA SER A 36 15.95 -1.98 -0.55
C SER A 36 15.75 -0.47 -0.31
N SER A 37 16.11 0.02 0.88
CA SER A 37 16.03 1.45 1.20
C SER A 37 16.89 2.26 0.23
N GLY A 38 16.39 3.43 -0.19
CA GLY A 38 17.08 4.30 -1.15
C GLY A 38 17.05 3.84 -2.60
N CYS A 39 16.38 2.74 -2.94
CA CYS A 39 16.38 2.24 -4.32
C CYS A 39 15.56 3.08 -5.33
N GLY A 40 14.73 4.03 -4.86
CA GLY A 40 13.96 4.94 -5.71
C GLY A 40 12.43 4.84 -5.58
N LYS A 41 11.90 3.89 -4.79
CA LYS A 41 10.44 3.69 -4.57
C LYS A 41 9.68 4.97 -4.22
N THR A 42 10.12 5.64 -3.16
CA THR A 42 9.49 6.88 -2.68
C THR A 42 9.59 8.00 -3.71
N THR A 43 10.68 8.03 -4.50
CA THR A 43 10.83 8.98 -5.61
C THR A 43 9.80 8.71 -6.70
N LEU A 44 9.63 7.45 -7.14
CA LEU A 44 8.59 7.06 -8.10
C LEU A 44 7.20 7.46 -7.61
N LEU A 45 6.87 7.13 -6.37
CA LEU A 45 5.58 7.45 -5.77
C LEU A 45 5.30 8.96 -5.72
N ARG A 46 6.30 9.77 -5.33
CA ARG A 46 6.22 11.23 -5.29
C ARG A 46 6.17 11.90 -6.67
N MET A 47 6.61 11.21 -7.72
CA MET A 47 6.47 11.74 -9.08
C MET A 47 5.04 11.60 -9.60
N ILE A 48 4.27 10.58 -9.17
CA ILE A 48 2.86 10.40 -9.57
C ILE A 48 2.00 11.62 -9.20
N ASN A 49 2.14 12.14 -7.98
CA ASN A 49 1.40 13.33 -7.53
C ASN A 49 2.17 14.65 -7.72
N ARG A 50 3.27 14.61 -8.48
CA ARG A 50 4.13 15.76 -8.79
C ARG A 50 4.61 16.53 -7.54
N MET A 51 4.97 15.79 -6.48
CA MET A 51 5.79 16.34 -5.39
C MET A 51 7.26 16.42 -5.79
N VAL A 52 7.69 15.51 -6.66
CA VAL A 52 8.99 15.55 -7.34
C VAL A 52 8.72 15.57 -8.84
N GLU A 53 9.40 16.43 -9.58
CA GLU A 53 9.31 16.44 -11.04
C GLU A 53 10.37 15.52 -11.64
N PRO A 54 10.04 14.70 -12.66
CA PRO A 54 11.02 13.92 -13.38
C PRO A 54 12.00 14.85 -14.12
N SER A 55 13.25 14.40 -14.28
CA SER A 55 14.26 15.11 -15.09
C SER A 55 13.99 14.94 -16.59
N SER A 56 13.44 13.79 -17.00
CA SER A 56 12.95 13.52 -18.34
C SER A 56 11.91 12.40 -18.33
N GLY A 57 11.25 12.17 -19.48
CA GLY A 57 10.15 11.23 -19.62
C GLY A 57 8.79 11.84 -19.26
N ALA A 58 7.76 11.00 -19.20
CA ALA A 58 6.40 11.44 -18.93
C ALA A 58 5.69 10.51 -17.94
N ILE A 59 4.80 11.08 -17.14
CA ILE A 59 3.88 10.34 -16.29
C ILE A 59 2.47 10.80 -16.62
N GLU A 60 1.58 9.83 -16.84
CA GLU A 60 0.18 10.07 -17.16
C GLU A 60 -0.75 9.35 -16.19
N ILE A 61 -1.88 9.98 -15.92
CA ILE A 61 -3.00 9.40 -15.18
C ILE A 61 -4.22 9.49 -16.08
N ASP A 62 -4.78 8.33 -16.43
CA ASP A 62 -5.93 8.21 -17.34
C ASP A 62 -5.72 8.92 -18.69
N GLY A 63 -4.48 8.89 -19.21
CA GLY A 63 -4.07 9.55 -20.45
C GLY A 63 -3.81 11.06 -20.32
N GLU A 64 -3.99 11.65 -19.13
CA GLU A 64 -3.66 13.05 -18.85
C GLU A 64 -2.26 13.14 -18.22
N SER A 65 -1.38 13.93 -18.82
CA SER A 65 -0.03 14.17 -18.25
C SER A 65 -0.10 14.93 -16.94
N VAL A 66 0.55 14.38 -15.91
CA VAL A 66 0.61 15.00 -14.57
C VAL A 66 1.42 16.31 -14.56
N ALA A 67 2.24 16.53 -15.60
CA ALA A 67 2.99 17.77 -15.80
C ALA A 67 2.07 18.92 -16.25
N THR A 68 0.92 18.60 -16.85
CA THR A 68 -0.08 19.59 -17.27
C THR A 68 -0.99 19.97 -16.10
N GLY A 69 -1.44 21.22 -16.07
CA GLY A 69 -2.36 21.71 -15.04
C GLY A 69 -1.71 22.05 -13.68
N SER A 70 -2.57 22.26 -12.68
CA SER A 70 -2.17 22.70 -11.34
C SER A 70 -1.72 21.50 -10.47
N PRO A 71 -0.49 21.52 -9.92
CA PRO A 71 -0.03 20.51 -8.97
C PRO A 71 -0.92 20.40 -7.72
N VAL A 72 -1.55 21.51 -7.31
CA VAL A 72 -2.44 21.55 -6.15
C VAL A 72 -3.74 20.81 -6.45
N GLN A 73 -4.33 21.00 -7.64
CA GLN A 73 -5.53 20.29 -8.04
C GLN A 73 -5.26 18.79 -8.22
N LEU A 74 -4.13 18.43 -8.82
CA LEU A 74 -3.69 17.04 -8.92
C LEU A 74 -3.60 16.38 -7.54
N ARG A 75 -2.90 17.01 -6.59
CA ARG A 75 -2.74 16.50 -5.22
C ARG A 75 -4.04 16.39 -4.44
N ARG A 76 -5.05 17.22 -4.73
CA ARG A 76 -6.37 17.13 -4.08
C ARG A 76 -7.22 15.97 -4.61
N ARG A 77 -6.95 15.48 -5.83
CA ARG A 77 -7.62 14.31 -6.43
C ARG A 77 -7.03 12.97 -5.98
N ILE A 78 -5.84 12.99 -5.37
CA ILE A 78 -5.07 11.80 -5.00
C ILE A 78 -4.93 11.75 -3.47
N GLY A 79 -5.29 10.63 -2.86
CA GLY A 79 -4.98 10.38 -1.45
C GLY A 79 -3.50 10.08 -1.29
N TYR A 80 -2.82 10.74 -0.35
CA TYR A 80 -1.40 10.51 -0.09
C TYR A 80 -1.15 10.25 1.39
N VAL A 81 -0.67 9.05 1.71
CA VAL A 81 -0.26 8.64 3.06
C VAL A 81 1.27 8.68 3.13
N MET A 82 1.79 9.56 3.99
CA MET A 82 3.23 9.78 4.16
C MET A 82 3.83 8.82 5.19
N GLN A 83 5.12 8.50 5.04
CA GLN A 83 5.88 7.69 6.00
C GLN A 83 5.93 8.31 7.41
N ASN A 84 6.22 9.63 7.49
CA ASN A 84 6.03 10.41 8.71
C ASN A 84 4.67 11.07 8.58
N SER A 85 3.63 10.55 9.25
CA SER A 85 2.20 10.96 9.32
C SER A 85 1.77 12.29 8.65
N GLY A 86 2.62 13.32 8.70
CA GLY A 86 2.53 14.52 7.88
C GLY A 86 1.38 15.39 8.34
N LEU A 87 1.00 15.21 9.60
CA LEU A 87 -0.12 15.88 10.23
C LEU A 87 0.22 17.34 10.45
N LEU A 88 -0.78 18.19 10.29
CA LEU A 88 -0.70 19.59 10.64
C LEU A 88 -0.68 19.68 12.17
N PRO A 89 0.43 20.13 12.79
CA PRO A 89 0.62 20.02 14.24
C PRO A 89 -0.33 20.92 15.05
N HIS A 90 -0.86 21.96 14.42
CA HIS A 90 -1.78 22.93 15.00
C HIS A 90 -3.25 22.61 14.70
N PHE A 91 -3.53 21.48 14.06
CA PHE A 91 -4.90 21.01 13.80
C PHE A 91 -5.20 19.83 14.71
N THR A 92 -6.46 19.68 15.11
CA THR A 92 -6.90 18.50 15.86
C THR A 92 -6.86 17.24 14.98
N VAL A 93 -7.04 16.06 15.56
CA VAL A 93 -7.18 14.79 14.82
C VAL A 93 -8.31 14.89 13.79
N ALA A 94 -9.49 15.32 14.21
CA ALA A 94 -10.63 15.43 13.31
C ALA A 94 -10.39 16.47 12.22
N ASP A 95 -9.75 17.59 12.53
CA ASP A 95 -9.44 18.63 11.52
C ASP A 95 -8.37 18.16 10.53
N ASN A 96 -7.38 17.40 10.99
CA ASN A 96 -6.39 16.78 10.11
C ASN A 96 -7.07 15.87 9.08
N ILE A 97 -7.98 15.00 9.52
CA ILE A 97 -8.71 14.09 8.63
C ILE A 97 -9.65 14.87 7.70
N ALA A 98 -10.36 15.87 8.23
CA ALA A 98 -11.31 16.70 7.47
C ALA A 98 -10.64 17.71 6.51
N THR A 99 -9.32 17.91 6.57
CA THR A 99 -8.61 18.98 5.84
C THR A 99 -8.89 18.93 4.34
N VAL A 100 -8.68 17.78 3.69
CA VAL A 100 -8.82 17.68 2.22
C VAL A 100 -10.28 17.83 1.78
N PRO A 101 -11.27 17.15 2.40
CA PRO A 101 -12.70 17.39 2.10
C PRO A 101 -13.12 18.86 2.18
N VAL A 102 -12.65 19.61 3.20
CA VAL A 102 -12.95 21.04 3.33
C VAL A 102 -12.32 21.84 2.19
N LEU A 103 -11.07 21.53 1.81
CA LEU A 103 -10.37 22.17 0.70
C LEU A 103 -10.98 21.87 -0.68
N THR A 104 -11.77 20.81 -0.81
CA THR A 104 -12.50 20.45 -2.03
C THR A 104 -13.97 20.90 -2.01
N GLY A 105 -14.40 21.62 -0.96
CA GLY A 105 -15.71 22.27 -0.89
C GLY A 105 -16.75 21.58 0.00
N THR A 106 -16.39 20.50 0.71
CA THR A 106 -17.28 19.86 1.68
C THR A 106 -17.52 20.78 2.88
N SER A 107 -18.76 20.82 3.39
CA SER A 107 -19.07 21.60 4.59
C SER A 107 -18.23 21.11 5.78
N ARG A 108 -17.81 22.03 6.66
CA ARG A 108 -17.04 21.65 7.86
C ARG A 108 -17.78 20.62 8.72
N ARG A 109 -19.11 20.70 8.77
CA ARG A 109 -19.96 19.76 9.52
C ARG A 109 -19.91 18.36 8.93
N ASP A 110 -20.07 18.23 7.62
CA ASP A 110 -20.06 16.93 6.94
C ASP A 110 -18.65 16.33 6.91
N ALA A 111 -17.62 17.16 6.69
CA ALA A 111 -16.23 16.73 6.73
C ALA A 111 -15.84 16.22 8.12
N ARG A 112 -16.29 16.88 9.20
CA ARG A 112 -16.06 16.40 10.57
C ARG A 112 -16.82 15.11 10.86
N ARG A 113 -18.07 14.96 10.40
CA ARG A 113 -18.81 13.69 10.52
C ARG A 113 -18.05 12.54 9.85
N ARG A 114 -17.62 12.74 8.61
CA ARG A 114 -16.82 11.76 7.86
C ARG A 114 -15.49 11.45 8.53
N ALA A 115 -14.85 12.44 9.13
CA ALA A 115 -13.61 12.23 9.89
C ALA A 115 -13.81 11.27 11.06
N LEU A 116 -14.92 11.38 11.81
CA LEU A 116 -15.22 10.50 12.94
C LEU A 116 -15.50 9.06 12.48
N GLU A 117 -16.24 8.86 11.39
CA GLU A 117 -16.45 7.53 10.78
C GLU A 117 -15.12 6.88 10.38
N LEU A 118 -14.21 7.68 9.80
CA LEU A 118 -12.89 7.19 9.39
C LEU A 118 -11.98 6.89 10.58
N MET A 119 -12.12 7.63 11.69
CA MET A 119 -11.41 7.28 12.93
C MET A 119 -11.80 5.87 13.38
N GLU A 120 -13.09 5.56 13.44
CA GLU A 120 -13.56 4.21 13.81
C GLU A 120 -13.04 3.16 12.81
N THR A 121 -13.08 3.48 11.52
CA THR A 121 -12.60 2.60 10.44
C THR A 121 -11.11 2.23 10.62
N VAL A 122 -10.27 3.18 11.02
CA VAL A 122 -8.84 2.93 11.28
C VAL A 122 -8.55 2.53 12.74
N GLY A 123 -9.58 2.20 13.52
CA GLY A 123 -9.50 1.78 14.93
C GLY A 123 -9.01 2.87 15.89
N LEU A 124 -9.20 4.15 15.56
CA LEU A 124 -8.96 5.28 16.46
C LEU A 124 -10.21 5.62 17.26
N ASP A 125 -10.04 5.76 18.57
CA ASP A 125 -11.11 6.18 19.47
C ASP A 125 -11.56 7.62 19.15
N THR A 126 -12.86 7.80 18.85
CA THR A 126 -13.46 9.09 18.51
C THR A 126 -13.35 10.13 19.64
N ARG A 127 -13.15 9.72 20.90
CA ARG A 127 -12.86 10.62 22.02
C ARG A 127 -11.54 11.37 21.85
N MET A 128 -10.68 10.93 20.92
CA MET A 128 -9.42 11.59 20.59
C MET A 128 -9.57 12.68 19.51
N ALA A 129 -10.77 12.90 18.98
CA ALA A 129 -11.02 13.80 17.85
C ALA A 129 -10.46 15.22 18.05
N ASP A 130 -10.50 15.72 19.28
CA ASP A 130 -10.06 17.08 19.64
C ASP A 130 -8.60 17.15 20.14
N ARG A 131 -7.88 16.02 20.14
CA ARG A 131 -6.44 16.00 20.48
C ARG A 131 -5.60 16.54 19.32
N TYR A 132 -4.43 17.06 19.64
CA TYR A 132 -3.41 17.46 18.68
C TYR A 132 -2.40 16.34 18.43
N PRO A 133 -1.71 16.30 17.27
CA PRO A 133 -0.73 15.27 16.94
C PRO A 133 0.34 15.01 18.01
N SER A 134 0.79 16.05 18.71
CA SER A 134 1.77 15.94 19.80
C SER A 134 1.28 15.13 21.02
N GLN A 135 -0.04 14.92 21.14
CA GLN A 135 -0.68 14.15 22.21
C GLN A 135 -0.96 12.69 21.81
N LEU A 136 -0.48 12.26 20.63
CA LEU A 136 -0.69 10.95 20.05
C LEU A 136 0.61 10.15 20.00
N SER A 137 0.53 8.84 20.18
CA SER A 137 1.63 7.93 19.87
C SER A 137 1.95 7.92 18.37
N GLY A 138 3.14 7.49 17.98
CA GLY A 138 3.52 7.40 16.56
C GLY A 138 2.54 6.55 15.73
N GLY A 139 2.12 5.39 16.25
CA GLY A 139 1.11 4.55 15.59
C GLY A 139 -0.26 5.23 15.48
N GLN A 140 -0.67 6.01 16.47
CA GLN A 140 -1.91 6.79 16.38
C GLN A 140 -1.80 7.89 15.33
N GLN A 141 -0.68 8.62 15.25
CA GLN A 141 -0.46 9.62 14.20
C GLN A 141 -0.50 8.99 12.81
N GLN A 142 0.06 7.79 12.65
CA GLN A 142 0.03 7.06 11.39
C GLN A 142 -1.40 6.72 10.95
N ARG A 143 -2.23 6.22 11.88
CA ARG A 143 -3.66 5.96 11.62
C ARG A 143 -4.41 7.22 11.20
N VAL A 144 -4.13 8.38 11.81
CA VAL A 144 -4.71 9.67 11.38
C VAL A 144 -4.26 10.02 9.96
N GLY A 145 -2.99 9.76 9.61
CA GLY A 145 -2.46 9.96 8.27
C GLY A 145 -3.18 9.10 7.22
N VAL A 146 -3.43 7.82 7.53
CA VAL A 146 -4.21 6.90 6.69
C VAL A 146 -5.65 7.40 6.53
N ALA A 147 -6.34 7.70 7.63
CA ALA A 147 -7.71 8.22 7.61
C ALA A 147 -7.83 9.51 6.78
N ARG A 148 -6.87 10.43 6.90
CA ARG A 148 -6.82 11.66 6.10
C ARG A 148 -6.67 11.37 4.60
N GLY A 149 -5.83 10.40 4.23
CA GLY A 149 -5.67 9.98 2.84
C GLY A 149 -6.96 9.43 2.22
N LEU A 150 -7.80 8.78 3.04
CA LEU A 150 -9.08 8.21 2.65
C LEU A 150 -10.25 9.21 2.69
N ALA A 151 -10.09 10.33 3.40
CA ALA A 151 -11.19 11.25 3.70
C ALA A 151 -11.84 11.91 2.49
N ALA A 152 -11.05 12.19 1.45
CA ALA A 152 -11.53 12.79 0.21
C ALA A 152 -12.12 11.78 -0.79
N ASP A 153 -12.26 10.51 -0.39
CA ASP A 153 -12.68 9.39 -1.25
C ASP A 153 -11.99 9.36 -2.64
N PRO A 154 -10.65 9.45 -2.69
CA PRO A 154 -9.93 9.61 -3.95
C PRO A 154 -10.00 8.34 -4.80
N ASN A 155 -9.92 8.48 -6.12
CA ASN A 155 -9.82 7.34 -7.05
C ASN A 155 -8.45 6.66 -7.00
N ILE A 156 -7.42 7.41 -6.58
CA ILE A 156 -6.04 6.97 -6.49
C ILE A 156 -5.55 7.19 -5.06
N LEU A 157 -4.99 6.15 -4.45
CA LEU A 157 -4.37 6.18 -3.13
C LEU A 157 -2.89 5.82 -3.26
N LEU A 158 -2.02 6.74 -2.84
CA LEU A 158 -0.58 6.57 -2.81
C LEU A 158 -0.14 6.44 -1.35
N MET A 159 0.64 5.39 -1.03
CA MET A 159 1.05 5.12 0.34
C MET A 159 2.55 4.82 0.42
N ASP A 160 3.27 5.62 1.21
CA ASP A 160 4.72 5.55 1.40
C ASP A 160 5.01 4.92 2.77
N GLU A 161 5.29 3.62 2.81
CA GLU A 161 5.52 2.83 4.04
C GLU A 161 4.47 3.06 5.15
N PRO A 162 3.16 2.96 4.84
CA PRO A 162 2.10 3.33 5.77
C PRO A 162 2.08 2.49 7.06
N PHE A 163 2.71 1.32 7.09
CA PHE A 163 2.66 0.36 8.20
C PHE A 163 3.99 0.18 8.95
N GLY A 164 5.09 0.78 8.48
CA GLY A 164 6.43 0.50 9.00
C GLY A 164 6.61 0.83 10.49
N ALA A 165 5.97 1.90 10.97
CA ALA A 165 6.04 2.37 12.35
C ALA A 165 4.88 1.87 13.25
N VAL A 166 4.13 0.88 12.80
CA VAL A 166 2.90 0.41 13.45
C VAL A 166 3.12 -0.96 14.10
N ASP A 167 2.59 -1.12 15.32
CA ASP A 167 2.58 -2.38 16.07
C ASP A 167 1.97 -3.55 15.25
N PRO A 168 2.47 -4.80 15.38
CA PRO A 168 2.02 -5.91 14.55
C PRO A 168 0.51 -6.20 14.55
N ILE A 169 -0.16 -6.09 15.69
CA ILE A 169 -1.62 -6.36 15.78
C ILE A 169 -2.36 -5.31 14.95
N VAL A 170 -2.02 -4.05 15.18
CA VAL A 170 -2.61 -2.90 14.50
C VAL A 170 -2.31 -2.90 13.01
N ARG A 171 -1.08 -3.26 12.64
CA ARG A 171 -0.65 -3.38 11.25
C ARG A 171 -1.56 -4.34 10.51
N THR A 172 -1.82 -5.51 11.10
CA THR A 172 -2.70 -6.53 10.51
C THR A 172 -4.11 -5.97 10.31
N GLU A 173 -4.68 -5.27 11.30
CA GLU A 173 -6.00 -4.63 11.18
C GLU A 173 -6.06 -3.63 10.02
N LEU A 174 -5.06 -2.74 9.90
CA LEU A 174 -5.02 -1.75 8.81
C LEU A 174 -4.82 -2.39 7.43
N GLN A 175 -4.05 -3.47 7.35
CA GLN A 175 -3.86 -4.23 6.11
C GLN A 175 -5.17 -4.90 5.66
N GLN A 176 -5.90 -5.52 6.59
CA GLN A 176 -7.21 -6.11 6.28
C GLN A 176 -8.22 -5.05 5.86
N GLU A 177 -8.18 -3.88 6.49
CA GLU A 177 -9.03 -2.75 6.13
C GLU A 177 -8.70 -2.22 4.73
N LEU A 178 -7.41 -2.08 4.39
CA LEU A 178 -7.00 -1.70 3.03
C LEU A 178 -7.49 -2.72 1.98
N LEU A 179 -7.37 -4.02 2.28
CA LEU A 179 -7.91 -5.08 1.41
C LEU A 179 -9.43 -4.98 1.27
N ARG A 180 -10.15 -4.69 2.34
CA ARG A 180 -11.60 -4.48 2.32
C ARG A 180 -11.97 -3.28 1.45
N LEU A 181 -11.30 -2.15 1.64
CA LEU A 181 -11.50 -0.92 0.85
C LEU A 181 -11.19 -1.14 -0.63
N GLN A 182 -10.13 -1.87 -0.95
CA GLN A 182 -9.82 -2.24 -2.33
C GLN A 182 -10.96 -3.04 -2.95
N ARG A 183 -11.50 -4.05 -2.25
CA ARG A 183 -12.58 -4.91 -2.76
C ARG A 183 -13.90 -4.18 -2.94
N GLU A 184 -14.24 -3.28 -2.00
CA GLU A 184 -15.53 -2.58 -2.01
C GLU A 184 -15.56 -1.40 -2.98
N LEU A 185 -14.47 -0.63 -3.04
CA LEU A 185 -14.45 0.66 -3.75
C LEU A 185 -13.68 0.58 -5.08
N GLY A 186 -12.91 -0.48 -5.31
CA GLY A 186 -12.09 -0.65 -6.51
C GLY A 186 -11.12 0.51 -6.71
N LYS A 187 -10.53 1.09 -5.65
CA LYS A 187 -9.59 2.21 -5.82
C LYS A 187 -8.29 1.74 -6.49
N THR A 188 -7.61 2.63 -7.20
CA THR A 188 -6.25 2.35 -7.68
C THR A 188 -5.27 2.66 -6.56
N VAL A 189 -4.55 1.64 -6.08
CA VAL A 189 -3.63 1.79 -4.94
C VAL A 189 -2.20 1.61 -5.40
N VAL A 190 -1.32 2.56 -5.07
CA VAL A 190 0.12 2.42 -5.25
C VAL A 190 0.77 2.47 -3.88
N PHE A 191 1.41 1.37 -3.51
CA PHE A 191 1.93 1.13 -2.18
C PHE A 191 3.43 0.89 -2.25
N VAL A 192 4.18 1.54 -1.36
CA VAL A 192 5.63 1.37 -1.23
C VAL A 192 5.91 0.70 0.10
N THR A 193 6.67 -0.38 0.07
CA THR A 193 7.17 -1.05 1.27
C THR A 193 8.58 -1.61 1.06
N HIS A 194 9.25 -1.94 2.15
CA HIS A 194 10.47 -2.75 2.14
C HIS A 194 10.18 -4.20 2.55
N ASP A 195 8.95 -4.52 2.96
CA ASP A 195 8.55 -5.84 3.41
C ASP A 195 7.87 -6.62 2.26
N ILE A 196 8.47 -7.76 1.90
CA ILE A 196 7.97 -8.62 0.82
C ILE A 196 6.68 -9.35 1.22
N ASP A 197 6.50 -9.66 2.51
CA ASP A 197 5.28 -10.31 3.01
C ASP A 197 4.08 -9.35 2.86
N GLU A 198 4.29 -8.07 3.14
CA GLU A 198 3.28 -7.02 2.90
C GLU A 198 2.96 -6.87 1.41
N ALA A 199 4.00 -6.87 0.56
CA ALA A 199 3.82 -6.76 -0.88
C ALA A 199 2.99 -7.92 -1.46
N PHE A 200 3.22 -9.13 -0.98
CA PHE A 200 2.50 -10.32 -1.45
C PHE A 200 1.10 -10.44 -0.86
N LEU A 201 0.88 -9.94 0.36
CA LEU A 201 -0.45 -9.91 0.98
C LEU A 201 -1.37 -8.89 0.31
N LEU A 202 -0.85 -7.72 -0.06
CA LEU A 202 -1.66 -6.57 -0.50
C LEU A 202 -1.67 -6.37 -2.02
N GLY A 203 -0.63 -6.83 -2.72
CA GLY A 203 -0.39 -6.50 -4.11
C GLY A 203 -1.09 -7.43 -5.10
N ASP A 204 -1.86 -6.84 -6.02
CA ASP A 204 -2.28 -7.52 -7.25
C ASP A 204 -1.13 -7.56 -8.27
N GLN A 205 -0.33 -6.50 -8.31
CA GLN A 205 0.90 -6.39 -9.08
C GLN A 205 2.03 -5.98 -8.13
N VAL A 206 3.13 -6.72 -8.15
CA VAL A 206 4.33 -6.44 -7.37
C VAL A 206 5.46 -6.10 -8.34
N VAL A 207 6.20 -5.06 -8.00
CA VAL A 207 7.32 -4.54 -8.77
C VAL A 207 8.53 -4.53 -7.84
N ILE A 208 9.46 -5.46 -8.09
CA ILE A 208 10.70 -5.58 -7.33
C ILE A 208 11.73 -4.64 -7.94
N LEU A 209 12.28 -3.72 -7.13
CA LEU A 209 13.18 -2.67 -7.55
C LEU A 209 14.58 -2.80 -6.93
N ALA A 210 15.60 -2.61 -7.75
CA ALA A 210 16.98 -2.38 -7.33
C ALA A 210 17.34 -0.88 -7.36
N ALA A 211 18.59 -0.57 -6.99
CA ALA A 211 19.09 0.81 -6.91
C ALA A 211 18.94 1.56 -8.25
N GLY A 212 18.46 2.80 -8.19
CA GLY A 212 18.17 3.60 -9.39
C GLY A 212 16.81 3.27 -10.03
N ALA A 213 15.89 2.68 -9.26
CA ALA A 213 14.56 2.23 -9.66
C ALA A 213 14.58 1.20 -10.80
N GLU A 214 15.64 0.41 -10.91
CA GLU A 214 15.74 -0.67 -11.88
C GLU A 214 14.72 -1.77 -11.53
N LYS A 215 13.85 -2.12 -12.48
CA LYS A 215 12.86 -3.18 -12.31
C LYS A 215 13.53 -4.54 -12.48
N LEU A 216 13.61 -5.31 -11.41
CA LEU A 216 14.11 -6.69 -11.45
C LEU A 216 13.03 -7.66 -11.93
N GLN A 217 11.81 -7.50 -11.42
CA GLN A 217 10.66 -8.31 -11.85
C GLN A 217 9.36 -7.56 -11.61
N VAL A 218 8.39 -7.78 -12.50
CA VAL A 218 7.02 -7.29 -12.37
C VAL A 218 6.08 -8.47 -12.59
N GLY A 219 5.15 -8.68 -11.67
CA GLY A 219 4.17 -9.76 -11.77
C GLY A 219 3.24 -9.80 -10.57
N SER A 220 2.27 -10.69 -10.59
CA SER A 220 1.50 -11.04 -9.40
C SER A 220 2.38 -11.77 -8.37
N PRO A 221 2.01 -11.78 -7.08
CA PRO A 221 2.72 -12.56 -6.08
C PRO A 221 2.87 -14.04 -6.46
N SER A 222 1.83 -14.62 -7.07
CA SER A 222 1.86 -16.02 -7.51
C SER A 222 2.86 -16.28 -8.64
N GLU A 223 2.95 -15.38 -9.63
CA GLU A 223 3.93 -15.49 -10.72
C GLU A 223 5.36 -15.37 -10.19
N ILE A 224 5.62 -14.38 -9.34
CA ILE A 224 6.96 -14.13 -8.79
C ILE A 224 7.45 -15.31 -7.93
N ILE A 225 6.57 -15.93 -7.13
CA ILE A 225 6.93 -17.10 -6.32
C ILE A 225 7.22 -18.33 -7.19
N ARG A 226 6.43 -18.55 -8.24
CA ARG A 226 6.55 -19.74 -9.09
C ARG A 226 7.73 -19.64 -10.06
N GLU A 227 7.96 -18.45 -10.60
CA GLU A 227 8.93 -18.18 -11.64
C GLU A 227 9.70 -16.89 -11.30
N PRO A 228 10.60 -16.92 -10.29
CA PRO A 228 11.47 -15.78 -10.02
C PRO A 228 12.39 -15.53 -11.22
N ALA A 229 12.60 -14.25 -11.56
CA ALA A 229 13.35 -13.86 -12.76
C ALA A 229 14.82 -14.28 -12.74
N ASP A 230 15.44 -14.31 -11.56
CA ASP A 230 16.82 -14.73 -11.32
C ASP A 230 17.04 -15.18 -9.86
N ASP A 231 18.23 -15.69 -9.57
CA ASP A 231 18.63 -16.13 -8.22
C ASP A 231 18.58 -15.01 -7.18
N PHE A 232 18.81 -13.75 -7.60
CA PHE A 232 18.73 -12.61 -6.70
C PHE A 232 17.28 -12.40 -6.26
N VAL A 233 16.33 -12.42 -7.21
CA VAL A 233 14.90 -12.30 -6.90
C VAL A 233 14.45 -13.48 -6.04
N ALA A 234 14.82 -14.71 -6.41
CA ALA A 234 14.48 -15.92 -5.64
C ALA A 234 14.99 -15.85 -4.19
N SER A 235 16.22 -15.37 -3.98
CA SER A 235 16.78 -15.12 -2.65
C SER A 235 16.11 -13.94 -1.94
N PHE A 236 15.78 -12.87 -2.65
CA PHE A 236 15.14 -11.67 -2.08
C PHE A 236 13.74 -11.98 -1.55
N ILE A 237 12.99 -12.83 -2.27
CA ILE A 237 11.68 -13.32 -1.84
C ILE A 237 11.80 -14.56 -0.92
N GLY A 238 12.99 -15.12 -0.70
CA GLY A 238 13.19 -16.24 0.21
C GLY A 238 12.50 -17.55 -0.21
N VAL A 239 12.32 -17.79 -1.51
CA VAL A 239 11.72 -19.03 -2.05
C VAL A 239 12.69 -20.21 -1.93
N ASP A 240 13.99 -19.98 -2.13
CA ASP A 240 15.00 -21.05 -2.09
C ASP A 240 15.56 -21.33 -0.68
N ARG A 241 15.41 -20.38 0.26
CA ARG A 241 15.95 -20.46 1.63
C ARG A 241 15.06 -19.65 2.59
N GLY A 242 14.67 -20.25 3.73
CA GLY A 242 13.96 -19.56 4.81
C GLY A 242 12.45 -19.79 4.83
N LYS A 243 11.68 -18.77 5.23
CA LYS A 243 10.24 -18.88 5.61
C LYS A 243 9.31 -19.44 4.52
N ARG A 244 9.67 -19.36 3.23
CA ARG A 244 8.81 -19.82 2.11
C ARG A 244 9.23 -21.17 1.52
N ALA A 245 10.36 -21.73 1.96
CA ALA A 245 10.78 -23.08 1.56
C ALA A 245 10.13 -24.12 2.49
N LEU A 246 9.08 -24.79 2.01
CA LEU A 246 8.34 -25.80 2.76
C LEU A 246 8.53 -27.19 2.13
N ARG A 247 8.70 -28.20 2.98
CA ARG A 247 8.64 -29.62 2.59
C ARG A 247 7.55 -30.33 3.37
N ILE A 248 7.05 -31.41 2.79
CA ILE A 248 6.09 -32.29 3.46
C ILE A 248 6.87 -33.27 4.34
N GLU A 249 6.46 -33.39 5.60
CA GLU A 249 6.95 -34.42 6.51
C GLU A 249 5.77 -35.29 6.99
N GLN A 250 5.96 -36.61 6.97
CA GLN A 250 4.94 -37.56 7.41
C GLN A 250 5.06 -37.76 8.92
N THR A 251 3.97 -37.51 9.66
CA THR A 251 3.90 -37.74 11.12
C THR A 251 2.80 -38.74 11.45
N PRO A 252 2.80 -39.33 12.66
CA PRO A 252 1.71 -40.20 13.10
C PRO A 252 0.33 -39.52 13.11
N ALA A 253 0.28 -38.19 13.17
CA ALA A 253 -0.96 -37.39 13.15
C ALA A 253 -1.37 -36.91 11.75
N GLY A 254 -0.60 -37.27 10.70
CA GLY A 254 -0.83 -36.84 9.32
C GLY A 254 0.33 -36.04 8.72
N PRO A 255 0.25 -35.67 7.43
CA PRO A 255 1.26 -34.86 6.77
C PRO A 255 1.30 -33.44 7.36
N VAL A 256 2.50 -32.94 7.63
CA VAL A 256 2.72 -31.57 8.08
C VAL A 256 3.66 -30.84 7.12
N LEU A 257 3.51 -29.52 7.04
CA LEU A 257 4.46 -28.64 6.37
C LEU A 257 5.56 -28.27 7.36
N VAL A 258 6.81 -28.52 7.00
CA VAL A 258 7.98 -28.08 7.75
C VAL A 258 8.83 -27.14 6.93
N ASP A 259 9.44 -26.15 7.59
CA ASP A 259 10.35 -25.21 6.95
C ASP A 259 11.76 -25.80 6.72
N SER A 260 12.65 -25.00 6.15
CA SER A 260 14.06 -25.37 5.91
C SER A 260 14.85 -25.68 7.19
N GLU A 261 14.38 -25.24 8.36
CA GLU A 261 15.00 -25.53 9.67
C GLU A 261 14.35 -26.74 10.37
N GLY A 262 13.34 -27.36 9.74
CA GLY A 262 12.61 -28.51 10.28
C GLY A 262 11.52 -28.13 11.30
N ARG A 263 11.14 -26.85 11.41
CA ARG A 263 10.04 -26.44 12.29
C ARG A 263 8.70 -26.64 11.59
N THR A 264 7.71 -27.13 12.32
CA THR A 264 6.35 -27.31 11.82
C THR A 264 5.65 -25.97 11.62
N GLN A 265 5.17 -25.71 10.41
CA GLN A 265 4.46 -24.50 10.01
C GLN A 265 2.95 -24.70 9.91
N GLY A 266 2.49 -25.94 9.79
CA GLY A 266 1.07 -26.29 9.77
C GLY A 266 0.83 -27.75 9.38
N THR A 267 -0.42 -28.19 9.52
CA THR A 267 -0.86 -29.51 9.07
C THR A 267 -1.45 -29.40 7.68
N LEU A 268 -1.13 -30.34 6.79
CA LEU A 268 -1.81 -30.48 5.51
C LEU A 268 -3.17 -31.12 5.74
N VAL A 269 -4.22 -30.37 5.43
CA VAL A 269 -5.60 -30.85 5.50
C VAL A 269 -6.03 -31.16 4.08
N ASP A 270 -6.38 -32.41 3.80
CA ASP A 270 -6.90 -32.79 2.48
C ASP A 270 -8.32 -32.22 2.32
N GLY A 271 -8.45 -31.15 1.54
CA GLY A 271 -9.72 -30.54 1.18
C GLY A 271 -9.64 -29.01 1.05
N ALA A 272 -10.29 -28.45 0.02
CA ALA A 272 -10.50 -27.00 -0.05
C ALA A 272 -11.28 -26.54 1.19
N PRO A 273 -10.93 -25.40 1.81
CA PRO A 273 -11.75 -24.85 2.87
C PRO A 273 -13.14 -24.59 2.28
N ALA A 274 -14.17 -25.18 2.90
CA ALA A 274 -15.55 -24.92 2.54
C ALA A 274 -15.82 -23.42 2.77
N HIS A 275 -15.73 -22.63 1.70
CA HIS A 275 -16.28 -21.29 1.70
C HIS A 275 -17.78 -21.43 1.98
N ASP A 276 -18.20 -20.82 3.08
CA ASP A 276 -19.54 -20.75 3.61
C ASP A 276 -20.57 -20.39 2.51
N ALA A 277 -21.16 -21.43 1.91
CA ALA A 277 -22.17 -21.34 0.86
C ALA A 277 -23.45 -22.04 1.32
N ALA A 278 -24.12 -21.49 2.35
CA ALA A 278 -25.53 -21.80 2.63
C ALA A 278 -26.20 -20.73 3.52
N ARG A 279 -26.25 -19.48 3.04
CA ARG A 279 -27.38 -18.58 3.36
C ARG A 279 -28.13 -18.27 2.07
N ARG A 280 -29.06 -19.15 1.67
CA ARG A 280 -30.30 -18.89 0.91
C ARG A 280 -30.99 -20.21 0.57
N SER A 281 -32.34 -20.18 0.61
CA SER A 281 -33.31 -21.28 0.65
C SER A 281 -33.33 -22.00 2.01
N GLU A 282 -34.41 -22.00 2.80
CA GLU A 282 -35.84 -21.99 2.45
C GLU A 282 -36.65 -21.09 3.40
N GLY A 283 -37.28 -20.07 2.84
CA GLY A 283 -38.63 -19.69 3.25
C GLY A 283 -39.58 -20.41 2.29
N GLY A 284 -40.54 -21.17 2.83
CA GLY A 284 -41.51 -21.87 2.00
C GLY A 284 -42.21 -23.04 2.70
N SER A 285 -43.01 -22.75 3.72
CA SER A 285 -44.36 -23.31 3.97
C SER A 285 -44.94 -22.68 5.24
#